data_AF-A0A355G302-F1
#
_entry.id   AF-A0A355G302-F1
#
_cell.length_a   1.000
_cell.length_b   1.000
_cell.length_c   1.000
_cell.angle_alpha   90.00
_cell.angle_beta   90.00
_cell.angle_gamma   90.00
#
_symmetry.space_group_name_H-M   'P 1'
#
loop_
_entity.id
_entity.type
_entity.pdbx_description
1 polymer ?
#
loop_
_entity_poly.entity_id
_entity_poly.type
_entity_poly.pdbx_seq_one_letter_code
_entity_poly.pdbx_strand_id
1 'polypeptide(L)'
;MFPLSRFVHAFLHETETKNAKFVGTVSDEAFNPNARYDLSETAVLKKEKDKDFIILNITDPHFSDYDIRTLLAIPAARTIRRLVRQVKPDLITVTGDMVCGASTRLSVDRFTALMDSFHIPWAPMFGNHDAESNCDRNFLAEHLQQSQYCLLQKGDPAMGEGNYIVNITEDDRLVESLILIDTQTNHNIEKQKQWMAWAAQGAKELSDGQAQVSVFGHIPFAQYQAAYDEAWDEKSKKWRNEFGASGRAFERICCHRNQDGSPIEFGYFDVIKKAENIPFVFCGHEHMNNFSLVYDGVRLTYTLKVGKGSGYQSGFNGGTVITVGSSGIQRAEHRYIHGFFTKTESVF
;
A
#
# COMPACT_ATOMS: atom_id res chain seq x y z
N MET A 1 -33.04 -6.99 -3.63
CA MET A 1 -32.95 -8.46 -3.68
C MET A 1 -31.87 -8.83 -4.69
N PHE A 2 -30.76 -9.43 -4.25
CA PHE A 2 -29.83 -10.09 -5.18
C PHE A 2 -30.53 -11.33 -5.75
N PRO A 3 -30.56 -11.56 -7.07
CA PRO A 3 -31.21 -12.73 -7.60
C PRO A 3 -30.36 -13.96 -7.24
N LEU A 4 -30.95 -14.86 -6.46
CA LEU A 4 -30.40 -16.16 -6.04
C LEU A 4 -29.84 -16.97 -7.22
N SER A 5 -30.32 -16.71 -8.45
CA SER A 5 -29.89 -17.38 -9.68
C SER A 5 -28.41 -17.14 -10.04
N ARG A 6 -27.82 -15.99 -9.68
CA ARG A 6 -26.38 -15.74 -9.94
C ARG A 6 -25.46 -16.54 -9.00
N PHE A 7 -25.92 -16.83 -7.78
CA PHE A 7 -25.17 -17.65 -6.82
C PHE A 7 -25.09 -19.11 -7.25
N VAL A 8 -26.18 -19.66 -7.80
CA VAL A 8 -26.22 -21.06 -8.29
C VAL A 8 -25.40 -21.22 -9.57
N HIS A 9 -25.42 -20.23 -10.46
CA HIS A 9 -24.59 -20.25 -11.68
C HIS A 9 -23.08 -20.16 -11.37
N ALA A 10 -22.71 -19.49 -10.28
CA ALA A 10 -21.31 -19.36 -9.84
C ALA A 10 -20.71 -20.68 -9.35
N PHE A 11 -21.51 -21.56 -8.74
CA PHE A 11 -21.05 -22.86 -8.23
C PHE A 11 -20.84 -23.91 -9.33
N LEU A 12 -21.57 -23.78 -10.46
CA LEU A 12 -21.55 -24.76 -11.55
C LEU A 12 -20.39 -24.56 -12.55
N HIS A 13 -19.74 -23.39 -12.57
CA HIS A 13 -18.63 -23.08 -13.50
C HIS A 13 -17.27 -22.86 -12.81
N GLU A 14 -17.15 -23.14 -11.51
CA GLU A 14 -15.92 -22.92 -10.72
C GLU A 14 -14.69 -23.60 -11.38
N THR A 15 -14.88 -24.77 -11.99
CA THR A 15 -13.85 -25.52 -12.72
C THR A 15 -13.49 -24.92 -14.09
N GLU A 16 -14.43 -24.31 -14.80
CA GLU A 16 -14.17 -23.68 -16.11
C GLU A 16 -13.49 -22.31 -15.97
N THR A 17 -13.86 -21.52 -14.96
CA THR A 17 -13.24 -20.20 -14.69
C THR A 17 -11.84 -20.31 -14.08
N LYS A 18 -11.53 -21.42 -13.37
CA LYS A 18 -10.18 -21.72 -12.86
C LYS A 18 -9.17 -22.08 -13.96
N ASN A 19 -9.63 -22.52 -15.14
CA ASN A 19 -8.77 -23.02 -16.20
C ASN A 19 -8.33 -21.97 -17.23
N ALA A 20 -9.04 -20.84 -17.33
CA ALA A 20 -8.60 -19.73 -18.16
C ALA A 20 -7.50 -18.95 -17.43
N LYS A 21 -6.34 -18.77 -18.06
CA LYS A 21 -5.30 -17.84 -17.57
C LYS A 21 -5.35 -16.56 -18.39
N PHE A 22 -5.42 -15.44 -17.70
CA PHE A 22 -5.37 -14.09 -18.24
C PHE A 22 -3.98 -13.52 -17.98
N VAL A 23 -3.28 -13.19 -19.06
CA VAL A 23 -1.90 -12.72 -19.05
C VAL A 23 -1.90 -11.36 -19.74
N GLY A 24 -1.41 -10.33 -19.05
CA GLY A 24 -1.29 -9.00 -19.62
C GLY A 24 -0.03 -8.84 -20.43
N THR A 25 0.04 -7.76 -21.18
CA THR A 25 1.26 -7.34 -21.88
C THR A 25 2.30 -6.92 -20.84
N VAL A 26 3.59 -7.12 -21.06
CA VAL A 26 4.63 -6.58 -20.18
C VAL A 26 4.88 -5.11 -20.52
N SER A 27 5.23 -4.27 -19.54
CA SER A 27 5.61 -2.87 -19.81
C SER A 27 6.86 -2.78 -20.70
N ASP A 28 6.95 -1.75 -21.55
CA ASP A 28 8.15 -1.43 -22.35
C ASP A 28 9.03 -0.35 -21.68
N GLU A 29 8.63 0.13 -20.50
CA GLU A 29 9.39 1.09 -19.71
C GLU A 29 10.77 0.53 -19.32
N ALA A 30 11.79 1.40 -19.36
CA ALA A 30 13.14 1.06 -18.96
C ALA A 30 13.75 2.20 -18.13
N PHE A 31 13.95 1.95 -16.84
CA PHE A 31 14.61 2.88 -15.94
C PHE A 31 16.10 3.04 -16.30
N ASN A 32 16.51 4.30 -16.45
CA ASN A 32 17.90 4.71 -16.64
C ASN A 32 18.37 5.52 -15.42
N PRO A 33 19.32 5.01 -14.61
CA PRO A 33 19.78 5.72 -13.41
C PRO A 33 20.53 7.03 -13.69
N ASN A 34 20.93 7.28 -14.93
CA ASN A 34 21.56 8.53 -15.34
C ASN A 34 20.56 9.57 -15.90
N ALA A 35 19.28 9.20 -16.04
CA ALA A 35 18.25 10.16 -16.44
C ALA A 35 18.04 11.21 -15.35
N ARG A 36 17.67 12.43 -15.73
CA ARG A 36 17.27 13.44 -14.75
C ARG A 36 15.89 13.08 -14.21
N TYR A 37 15.69 13.30 -12.91
CA TYR A 37 14.36 13.20 -12.31
C TYR A 37 13.43 14.29 -12.85
N ASP A 38 12.32 13.89 -13.47
CA ASP A 38 11.35 14.77 -14.12
C ASP A 38 9.93 14.47 -13.61
N LEU A 39 9.25 15.49 -13.07
CA LEU A 39 7.88 15.35 -12.55
C LEU A 39 6.89 14.99 -13.66
N SER A 40 7.14 15.34 -14.91
CA SER A 40 6.24 15.05 -16.04
C SER A 40 6.14 13.56 -16.39
N GLU A 41 7.09 12.75 -15.92
CA GLU A 41 7.08 11.29 -16.06
C GLU A 41 6.33 10.59 -14.92
N THR A 42 5.82 11.36 -13.95
CA THR A 42 5.15 10.84 -12.75
C THR A 42 3.70 11.31 -12.65
N ALA A 43 2.91 10.64 -11.83
CA ALA A 43 1.62 11.21 -11.43
C ALA A 43 1.85 12.40 -10.48
N VAL A 44 1.28 13.56 -10.80
CA VAL A 44 1.41 14.77 -9.98
C VAL A 44 0.03 15.23 -9.49
N LEU A 45 -0.11 15.33 -8.17
CA LEU A 45 -1.28 15.87 -7.49
C LEU A 45 -0.97 17.25 -6.92
N LYS A 46 -1.98 18.13 -6.88
CA LYS A 46 -1.85 19.47 -6.34
C LYS A 46 -2.48 19.56 -4.96
N LYS A 47 -1.67 19.93 -3.97
CA LYS A 47 -2.10 20.37 -2.65
C LYS A 47 -2.46 21.85 -2.72
N GLU A 48 -3.63 22.19 -2.20
CA GLU A 48 -4.01 23.59 -2.05
C GLU A 48 -3.19 24.25 -0.94
N LYS A 49 -2.74 25.48 -1.20
CA LYS A 49 -2.01 26.29 -0.23
C LYS A 49 -2.80 26.43 1.07
N ASP A 50 -2.10 26.35 2.20
CA ASP A 50 -2.65 26.50 3.55
C ASP A 50 -3.74 25.46 3.93
N LYS A 51 -3.91 24.40 3.13
CA LYS A 51 -4.77 23.25 3.46
C LYS A 51 -3.94 21.99 3.54
N ASP A 52 -4.20 21.16 4.54
CA ASP A 52 -3.63 19.82 4.60
C ASP A 52 -4.08 18.99 3.40
N PHE A 53 -3.16 18.23 2.80
CA PHE A 53 -3.48 17.21 1.82
C PHE A 53 -3.63 15.87 2.55
N ILE A 54 -4.78 15.21 2.39
CA ILE A 54 -5.16 14.05 3.19
C ILE A 54 -5.08 12.79 2.35
N ILE A 55 -4.20 11.87 2.75
CA ILE A 55 -4.09 10.53 2.16
C ILE A 55 -4.83 9.55 3.07
N LEU A 56 -5.80 8.82 2.53
CA LEU A 56 -6.35 7.64 3.19
C LEU A 56 -5.61 6.41 2.68
N ASN A 57 -4.77 5.82 3.51
CA ASN A 57 -4.11 4.55 3.22
C ASN A 57 -4.93 3.38 3.74
N ILE A 58 -5.25 2.43 2.86
CA ILE A 58 -5.97 1.20 3.19
C ILE A 58 -5.18 -0.02 2.72
N THR A 59 -5.38 -1.15 3.37
CA THR A 59 -4.66 -2.38 3.01
C THR A 59 -5.54 -3.61 3.06
N ASP A 60 -5.17 -4.60 2.25
CA ASP A 60 -5.71 -5.97 2.26
C ASP A 60 -7.25 -6.07 2.23
N PRO A 61 -7.95 -5.32 1.36
CA PRO A 61 -9.39 -5.41 1.23
C PRO A 61 -9.87 -6.80 0.78
N HIS A 62 -9.02 -7.57 0.10
CA HIS A 62 -9.27 -8.96 -0.25
C HIS A 62 -10.62 -9.16 -0.96
N PHE A 63 -10.87 -8.36 -2.00
CA PHE A 63 -12.05 -8.57 -2.83
C PHE A 63 -11.93 -9.91 -3.54
N SER A 64 -12.90 -10.78 -3.29
CA SER A 64 -12.97 -12.10 -3.92
C SER A 64 -14.36 -12.31 -4.50
N ASP A 65 -14.41 -12.74 -5.74
CA ASP A 65 -15.60 -13.25 -6.39
C ASP A 65 -15.50 -14.78 -6.53
N TYR A 66 -16.65 -15.46 -6.47
CA TYR A 66 -16.81 -16.91 -6.68
C TYR A 66 -16.36 -17.83 -5.53
N ASP A 67 -16.22 -17.30 -4.31
CA ASP A 67 -16.12 -18.14 -3.12
C ASP A 67 -16.79 -17.49 -1.89
N ILE A 68 -16.72 -18.15 -0.72
CA ILE A 68 -17.35 -17.65 0.51
C ILE A 68 -16.88 -16.24 0.90
N ARG A 69 -15.67 -15.82 0.46
CA ARG A 69 -15.10 -14.49 0.68
C ARG A 69 -15.82 -13.40 -0.13
N THR A 70 -16.64 -13.74 -1.12
CA THR A 70 -17.54 -12.76 -1.78
C THR A 70 -18.49 -12.07 -0.81
N LEU A 71 -18.93 -12.78 0.23
CA LEU A 71 -19.73 -12.17 1.29
C LEU A 71 -18.91 -11.21 2.17
N LEU A 72 -17.59 -11.32 2.17
CA LEU A 72 -16.65 -10.49 2.95
C LEU A 72 -16.21 -9.22 2.20
N ALA A 73 -16.28 -9.21 0.87
CA ALA A 73 -16.08 -7.99 0.06
C ALA A 73 -17.13 -6.90 0.37
N ILE A 74 -18.35 -7.28 0.74
CA ILE A 74 -19.42 -6.34 1.11
C ILE A 74 -19.04 -5.53 2.37
N PRO A 75 -18.65 -6.16 3.50
CA PRO A 75 -18.08 -5.45 4.66
C PRO A 75 -16.90 -4.55 4.31
N ALA A 76 -15.93 -5.01 3.50
CA ALA A 76 -14.79 -4.20 3.08
C ALA A 76 -15.25 -2.92 2.35
N ALA A 77 -16.13 -3.08 1.35
CA ALA A 77 -16.72 -1.95 0.63
C ALA A 77 -17.48 -0.97 1.54
N ARG A 78 -18.16 -1.46 2.59
CA ARG A 78 -18.83 -0.60 3.58
C ARG A 78 -17.83 0.17 4.44
N THR A 79 -16.76 -0.48 4.88
CA THR A 79 -15.67 0.17 5.63
C THR A 79 -15.05 1.27 4.79
N ILE A 80 -14.65 0.99 3.54
CA ILE A 80 -14.03 1.96 2.64
C ILE A 80 -14.96 3.16 2.42
N ARG A 81 -16.24 2.94 2.05
CA ARG A 81 -17.21 4.04 1.88
C ARG A 81 -17.35 4.89 3.15
N ARG A 82 -17.33 4.26 4.32
CA ARG A 82 -17.44 4.97 5.60
C ARG A 82 -16.19 5.80 5.89
N LEU A 83 -14.99 5.24 5.67
CA LEU A 83 -13.73 5.94 5.82
C LEU A 83 -13.67 7.14 4.86
N VAL A 84 -13.91 6.93 3.56
CA VAL A 84 -13.91 8.02 2.56
C VAL A 84 -14.90 9.13 2.94
N ARG A 85 -16.12 8.78 3.37
CA ARG A 85 -17.11 9.78 3.80
C ARG A 85 -16.68 10.58 5.04
N GLN A 86 -15.99 9.94 5.99
CA GLN A 86 -15.56 10.56 7.24
C GLN A 86 -14.28 11.38 7.09
N VAL A 87 -13.32 10.85 6.35
CA VAL A 87 -11.99 11.42 6.15
C VAL A 87 -11.99 12.47 5.04
N LYS A 88 -12.77 12.25 3.97
CA LYS A 88 -12.77 13.07 2.74
C LYS A 88 -11.35 13.26 2.18
N PRO A 89 -10.66 12.16 1.81
CA PRO A 89 -9.27 12.22 1.38
C PRO A 89 -9.13 12.89 0.00
N ASP A 90 -7.95 13.46 -0.25
CA ASP A 90 -7.52 13.96 -1.56
C ASP A 90 -6.87 12.85 -2.40
N LEU A 91 -6.34 11.81 -1.76
CA LEU A 91 -5.77 10.61 -2.36
C LEU A 91 -6.12 9.37 -1.53
N ILE A 92 -6.40 8.25 -2.21
CA ILE A 92 -6.49 6.93 -1.55
C ILE A 92 -5.33 6.06 -2.00
N THR A 93 -4.46 5.63 -1.09
CA THR A 93 -3.42 4.64 -1.38
C THR A 93 -3.90 3.25 -0.94
N VAL A 94 -3.54 2.21 -1.71
CA VAL A 94 -3.89 0.82 -1.39
C VAL A 94 -2.61 0.00 -1.29
N THR A 95 -2.18 -0.35 -0.07
CA THR A 95 -0.93 -1.09 0.20
C THR A 95 -1.07 -2.59 -0.03
N GLY A 96 -1.53 -2.99 -1.21
CA GLY A 96 -1.57 -4.38 -1.64
C GLY A 96 -2.83 -5.15 -1.26
N ASP A 97 -2.91 -6.35 -1.84
CA ASP A 97 -3.94 -7.35 -1.60
C ASP A 97 -5.36 -6.82 -1.83
N MET A 98 -5.49 -6.09 -2.95
CA MET A 98 -6.77 -5.59 -3.46
C MET A 98 -7.76 -6.73 -3.64
N VAL A 99 -7.27 -7.82 -4.25
CA VAL A 99 -8.07 -8.96 -4.66
C VAL A 99 -7.44 -10.26 -4.17
N CYS A 100 -8.25 -11.28 -3.98
CA CYS A 100 -7.78 -12.63 -3.68
C CYS A 100 -8.75 -13.70 -4.20
N GLY A 101 -8.33 -14.96 -4.14
CA GLY A 101 -9.22 -16.09 -4.39
C GLY A 101 -9.43 -16.45 -5.85
N ALA A 102 -10.52 -17.16 -6.15
CA ALA A 102 -10.62 -18.01 -7.34
C ALA A 102 -10.93 -17.29 -8.68
N SER A 103 -11.29 -16.00 -8.65
CA SER A 103 -11.64 -15.22 -9.86
C SER A 103 -11.19 -13.76 -9.76
N THR A 104 -9.87 -13.56 -9.80
CA THR A 104 -9.22 -12.24 -9.71
C THR A 104 -9.75 -11.24 -10.75
N ARG A 105 -10.05 -11.68 -11.98
CA ARG A 105 -10.55 -10.82 -13.07
C ARG A 105 -11.80 -10.02 -12.69
N LEU A 106 -12.81 -10.67 -12.12
CA LEU A 106 -14.07 -10.01 -11.77
C LEU A 106 -13.93 -9.21 -10.49
N SER A 107 -13.11 -9.70 -9.55
CA SER A 107 -12.82 -8.99 -8.30
C SER A 107 -12.18 -7.63 -8.57
N VAL A 108 -11.23 -7.56 -9.50
CA VAL A 108 -10.53 -6.29 -9.81
C VAL A 108 -11.49 -5.27 -10.41
N ASP A 109 -12.34 -5.67 -11.36
CA ASP A 109 -13.34 -4.78 -11.96
C ASP A 109 -14.28 -4.18 -10.90
N ARG A 110 -14.71 -4.99 -9.92
CA ARG A 110 -15.61 -4.54 -8.84
C ARG A 110 -14.91 -3.65 -7.83
N PHE A 111 -13.65 -3.93 -7.53
CA PHE A 111 -12.83 -3.09 -6.67
C PHE A 111 -12.59 -1.73 -7.35
N THR A 112 -12.15 -1.73 -8.62
CA THR A 112 -12.00 -0.54 -9.46
C THR A 112 -13.29 0.28 -9.49
N ALA A 113 -14.44 -0.33 -9.77
CA ALA A 113 -15.72 0.38 -9.79
C ALA A 113 -16.11 1.00 -8.44
N LEU A 114 -15.75 0.37 -7.32
CA LEU A 114 -15.94 0.96 -6.00
C LEU A 114 -15.04 2.19 -5.83
N MET A 115 -13.76 2.08 -6.15
CA MET A 115 -12.79 3.16 -6.01
C MET A 115 -13.16 4.36 -6.88
N ASP A 116 -13.52 4.11 -8.15
CA ASP A 116 -13.94 5.14 -9.11
C ASP A 116 -15.22 5.85 -8.67
N SER A 117 -16.12 5.18 -7.94
CA SER A 117 -17.35 5.80 -7.44
C SER A 117 -17.11 6.98 -6.50
N PHE A 118 -15.92 7.10 -5.93
CA PHE A 118 -15.55 8.21 -5.06
C PHE A 118 -15.11 9.46 -5.84
N HIS A 119 -14.73 9.33 -7.11
CA HIS A 119 -14.15 10.40 -7.92
C HIS A 119 -12.93 11.05 -7.25
N ILE A 120 -12.13 10.25 -6.54
CA ILE A 120 -10.90 10.64 -5.85
C ILE A 120 -9.76 9.84 -6.49
N PRO A 121 -8.62 10.46 -6.84
CA PRO A 121 -7.45 9.72 -7.32
C PRO A 121 -7.05 8.62 -6.34
N TRP A 122 -6.63 7.47 -6.86
CA TRP A 122 -6.19 6.35 -6.04
C TRP A 122 -4.98 5.64 -6.62
N ALA A 123 -4.10 5.17 -5.74
CA ALA A 123 -2.78 4.65 -6.10
C ALA A 123 -2.55 3.30 -5.42
N PRO A 124 -2.80 2.19 -6.13
CA PRO A 124 -2.60 0.85 -5.59
C PRO A 124 -1.18 0.33 -5.82
N MET A 125 -0.70 -0.54 -4.93
CA MET A 125 0.41 -1.47 -5.22
C MET A 125 -0.11 -2.91 -5.16
N PHE A 126 0.65 -3.85 -5.71
CA PHE A 126 0.30 -5.26 -5.64
C PHE A 126 0.83 -5.90 -4.35
N GLY A 127 -0.01 -6.73 -3.74
CA GLY A 127 0.39 -7.64 -2.68
C GLY A 127 0.65 -9.05 -3.19
N ASN A 128 0.83 -9.99 -2.26
CA ASN A 128 1.08 -11.39 -2.62
C ASN A 128 -0.18 -12.11 -3.11
N HIS A 129 -1.38 -11.68 -2.71
CA HIS A 129 -2.64 -12.29 -3.11
C HIS A 129 -3.10 -11.87 -4.52
N ASP A 130 -2.65 -10.71 -5.01
CA ASP A 130 -3.22 -10.10 -6.22
C ASP A 130 -3.02 -10.93 -7.51
N ALA A 131 -2.03 -11.84 -7.56
CA ALA A 131 -1.79 -12.69 -8.74
C ALA A 131 -1.84 -14.21 -8.44
N GLU A 132 -2.58 -14.63 -7.42
CA GLU A 132 -2.62 -16.04 -6.99
C GLU A 132 -3.46 -16.96 -7.88
N SER A 133 -4.33 -16.41 -8.73
CA SER A 133 -5.33 -17.20 -9.45
C SER A 133 -5.24 -17.03 -10.95
N ASN A 134 -6.34 -16.64 -11.60
CA ASN A 134 -6.48 -16.69 -13.05
C ASN A 134 -5.91 -15.48 -13.79
N CYS A 135 -5.38 -14.48 -13.09
CA CYS A 135 -4.79 -13.27 -13.69
C CYS A 135 -3.36 -13.06 -13.18
N ASP A 136 -2.45 -12.66 -14.06
CA ASP A 136 -1.17 -12.10 -13.66
C ASP A 136 -1.26 -10.60 -13.35
N ARG A 137 -0.21 -10.04 -12.75
CA ARG A 137 -0.17 -8.62 -12.35
C ARG A 137 -0.23 -7.67 -13.54
N ASN A 138 0.33 -8.07 -14.69
CA ASN A 138 0.26 -7.28 -15.91
C ASN A 138 -1.18 -7.12 -16.39
N PHE A 139 -1.96 -8.20 -16.38
CA PHE A 139 -3.37 -8.17 -16.74
C PHE A 139 -4.15 -7.27 -15.78
N LEU A 140 -3.92 -7.41 -14.47
CA LEU A 140 -4.54 -6.54 -13.49
C LEU A 140 -4.17 -5.07 -13.71
N ALA A 141 -2.89 -4.78 -13.96
CA ALA A 141 -2.44 -3.42 -14.19
C ALA A 141 -3.13 -2.79 -15.40
N GLU A 142 -3.27 -3.53 -16.51
CA GLU A 142 -4.00 -3.06 -17.70
C GLU A 142 -5.48 -2.75 -17.40
N HIS A 143 -6.13 -3.52 -16.53
CA HIS A 143 -7.52 -3.27 -16.12
C HIS A 143 -7.62 -2.07 -15.17
N LEU A 144 -6.68 -1.94 -14.24
CA LEU A 144 -6.60 -0.83 -13.30
C LEU A 144 -6.32 0.49 -14.05
N GLN A 145 -5.44 0.48 -15.06
CA GLN A 145 -5.08 1.64 -15.88
C GLN A 145 -6.21 2.15 -16.79
N GLN A 146 -7.29 1.38 -16.98
CA GLN A 146 -8.49 1.87 -17.68
C GLN A 146 -9.33 2.84 -16.84
N SER A 147 -9.13 2.87 -15.52
CA SER A 147 -9.80 3.83 -14.64
C SER A 147 -9.24 5.24 -14.85
N GLN A 148 -10.14 6.22 -14.90
CA GLN A 148 -9.76 7.64 -14.95
C GLN A 148 -9.09 8.13 -13.66
N TYR A 149 -9.34 7.46 -12.53
CA TYR A 149 -8.88 7.89 -11.20
C TYR A 149 -7.70 7.06 -10.67
N CYS A 150 -7.40 5.92 -11.29
CA CYS A 150 -6.27 5.09 -10.89
C CYS A 150 -4.95 5.68 -11.40
N LEU A 151 -4.00 5.86 -10.50
CA LEU A 151 -2.67 6.42 -10.78
C LEU A 151 -1.61 5.35 -11.04
N LEU A 152 -1.99 4.07 -11.07
CA LEU A 152 -1.07 2.95 -11.26
C LEU A 152 -0.25 3.12 -12.55
N GLN A 153 1.06 3.01 -12.42
CA GLN A 153 1.96 2.75 -13.56
C GLN A 153 2.61 1.39 -13.35
N LYS A 154 2.90 0.71 -14.46
CA LYS A 154 3.49 -0.64 -14.42
C LYS A 154 4.97 -0.58 -14.04
N GLY A 155 5.66 0.49 -14.46
CA GLY A 155 7.08 0.66 -14.21
C GLY A 155 7.93 -0.26 -15.10
N ASP A 156 9.24 -0.19 -14.87
CA ASP A 156 10.21 -1.06 -15.52
C ASP A 156 10.02 -2.52 -15.04
N PRO A 157 9.73 -3.47 -15.96
CA PRO A 157 9.43 -4.85 -15.59
C PRO A 157 10.63 -5.59 -15.00
N ALA A 158 11.86 -5.09 -15.18
CA ALA A 158 13.04 -5.66 -14.53
C ALA A 158 13.03 -5.43 -13.02
N MET A 159 12.24 -4.48 -12.50
CA MET A 159 12.12 -4.15 -11.08
C MET A 159 10.88 -4.78 -10.42
N GLY A 160 10.16 -5.65 -11.13
CA GLY A 160 8.84 -6.15 -10.71
C GLY A 160 7.71 -5.35 -11.37
N GLU A 161 6.48 -5.48 -10.88
CA GLU A 161 5.32 -4.80 -11.45
C GLU A 161 4.67 -3.83 -10.47
N GLY A 162 4.33 -2.64 -10.95
CA GLY A 162 3.67 -1.63 -10.11
C GLY A 162 4.64 -0.80 -9.27
N ASN A 163 5.86 -0.56 -9.79
CA ASN A 163 6.82 0.37 -9.22
C ASN A 163 6.64 1.75 -9.84
N TYR A 164 6.18 2.74 -9.07
CA TYR A 164 5.91 4.08 -9.59
C TYR A 164 5.91 5.14 -8.49
N ILE A 165 5.87 6.41 -8.91
CA ILE A 165 5.93 7.56 -8.02
C ILE A 165 4.70 8.44 -8.19
N VAL A 166 4.13 8.86 -7.06
CA VAL A 166 3.12 9.92 -7.00
C VAL A 166 3.70 11.12 -6.27
N ASN A 167 3.76 12.25 -6.96
CA ASN A 167 4.27 13.51 -6.42
C ASN A 167 3.13 14.41 -5.97
N ILE A 168 3.32 15.08 -4.83
CA ILE A 168 2.41 16.09 -4.30
C ILE A 168 3.13 17.43 -4.34
N THR A 169 2.51 18.40 -5.02
CA THR A 169 3.06 19.74 -5.21
C THR A 169 2.17 20.81 -4.56
N GLU A 170 2.76 21.89 -4.08
CA GLU A 170 2.07 23.09 -3.58
C GLU A 170 2.71 24.31 -4.27
N ASP A 171 1.90 25.15 -4.93
CA ASP A 171 2.39 26.27 -5.75
C ASP A 171 3.51 25.84 -6.73
N ASP A 172 3.33 24.67 -7.37
CA ASP A 172 4.26 23.99 -8.29
C ASP A 172 5.64 23.59 -7.69
N ARG A 173 5.83 23.76 -6.37
CA ARG A 173 6.96 23.21 -5.62
C ARG A 173 6.66 21.80 -5.15
N LEU A 174 7.60 20.87 -5.30
CA LEU A 174 7.50 19.52 -4.76
C LEU A 174 7.52 19.55 -3.22
N VAL A 175 6.56 18.89 -2.60
CA VAL A 175 6.41 18.82 -1.13
C VAL A 175 6.63 17.40 -0.61
N GLU A 176 6.05 16.41 -1.29
CA GLU A 176 6.13 15.00 -0.91
C GLU A 176 6.18 14.13 -2.18
N SER A 177 7.07 13.14 -2.21
CA SER A 177 7.08 12.07 -3.21
C SER A 177 6.74 10.73 -2.56
N LEU A 178 5.69 10.06 -3.04
CA LEU A 178 5.33 8.73 -2.60
C LEU A 178 5.97 7.71 -3.57
N ILE A 179 6.90 6.89 -3.08
CA ILE A 179 7.42 5.73 -3.79
C ILE A 179 6.50 4.54 -3.48
N LEU A 180 5.79 4.05 -4.50
CA LEU A 180 4.99 2.84 -4.42
C LEU A 180 5.83 1.70 -4.99
N ILE A 181 6.19 0.73 -4.15
CA ILE A 181 7.19 -0.29 -4.46
C ILE A 181 6.60 -1.71 -4.45
N ASP A 182 6.94 -2.49 -5.47
CA ASP A 182 6.71 -3.94 -5.48
C ASP A 182 7.70 -4.62 -4.53
N THR A 183 7.20 -5.05 -3.38
CA THR A 183 7.99 -5.70 -2.33
C THR A 183 8.19 -7.20 -2.55
N GLN A 184 7.84 -7.76 -3.71
CA GLN A 184 8.26 -9.11 -4.06
C GLN A 184 9.77 -9.20 -4.31
N THR A 185 10.28 -10.38 -4.64
CA THR A 185 11.72 -10.64 -4.74
C THR A 185 12.14 -11.34 -6.02
N ASN A 186 11.20 -11.64 -6.92
CA ASN A 186 11.43 -12.32 -8.20
C ASN A 186 11.83 -11.34 -9.32
N HIS A 187 12.67 -10.35 -9.01
CA HIS A 187 13.10 -9.29 -9.92
C HIS A 187 14.48 -8.71 -9.54
N ASN A 188 14.95 -7.72 -10.29
CA ASN A 188 16.24 -7.08 -10.05
C ASN A 188 16.17 -6.05 -8.90
N ILE A 189 16.39 -6.55 -7.69
CA ILE A 189 16.42 -5.77 -6.44
C ILE A 189 17.45 -4.63 -6.47
N GLU A 190 18.63 -4.86 -7.06
CA GLU A 190 19.66 -3.81 -7.15
C GLU A 190 19.20 -2.64 -8.04
N LYS A 191 18.54 -2.94 -9.16
CA LYS A 191 17.97 -1.91 -10.04
C LYS A 191 16.85 -1.13 -9.33
N GLN A 192 15.97 -1.82 -8.61
CA GLN A 192 14.91 -1.18 -7.82
C GLN A 192 15.48 -0.27 -6.72
N LYS A 193 16.54 -0.68 -6.03
CA LYS A 193 17.27 0.16 -5.06
C LYS A 193 17.91 1.40 -5.71
N GLN A 194 18.50 1.25 -6.90
CA GLN A 194 19.04 2.39 -7.65
C GLN A 194 17.94 3.38 -8.03
N TRP A 195 16.77 2.87 -8.45
CA TRP A 195 15.60 3.69 -8.75
C TRP A 195 15.08 4.44 -7.53
N MET A 196 14.98 3.80 -6.36
CA MET A 196 14.62 4.49 -5.11
C MET A 196 15.62 5.59 -4.75
N ALA A 197 16.92 5.31 -4.85
CA ALA A 197 17.96 6.30 -4.58
C ALA A 197 17.89 7.49 -5.56
N TRP A 198 17.66 7.18 -6.85
CA TRP A 198 17.47 8.19 -7.90
C TRP A 198 16.25 9.07 -7.61
N ALA A 199 15.12 8.47 -7.24
CA ALA A 199 13.90 9.21 -6.90
C ALA A 199 14.10 10.13 -5.69
N ALA A 200 14.74 9.63 -4.64
CA ALA A 200 15.00 10.39 -3.42
C ALA A 200 15.95 11.57 -3.67
N GLN A 201 17.03 11.34 -4.43
CA GLN A 201 17.96 12.39 -4.83
C GLN A 201 17.29 13.43 -5.75
N GLY A 202 16.49 12.98 -6.72
CA GLY A 202 15.74 13.85 -7.62
C GLY A 202 14.75 14.75 -6.89
N ALA A 203 14.00 14.20 -5.93
CA ALA A 203 13.10 14.98 -5.09
C ALA A 203 13.86 16.02 -4.26
N LYS A 204 15.03 15.66 -3.71
CA LYS A 204 15.92 16.59 -2.99
C LYS A 204 16.39 17.73 -3.89
N GLU A 205 16.82 17.44 -5.11
CA GLU A 205 17.30 18.45 -6.08
C GLU A 205 16.19 19.38 -6.56
N LEU A 206 14.99 18.87 -6.86
CA LEU A 206 13.87 19.68 -7.34
C LEU A 206 13.26 20.60 -6.28
N SER A 207 13.52 20.34 -5.01
CA SER A 207 12.92 21.05 -3.87
C SER A 207 13.92 21.83 -3.03
N ASP A 208 15.17 21.97 -3.49
CA ASP A 208 16.28 22.52 -2.69
C ASP A 208 16.41 21.85 -1.30
N GLY A 209 16.15 20.54 -1.26
CA GLY A 209 16.21 19.70 -0.06
C GLY A 209 15.02 19.79 0.87
N GLN A 210 13.92 20.43 0.46
CA GLN A 210 12.75 20.64 1.32
C GLN A 210 11.70 19.54 1.21
N ALA A 211 11.62 18.82 0.10
CA ALA A 211 10.66 17.74 -0.09
C ALA A 211 11.06 16.48 0.68
N GLN A 212 10.06 15.85 1.27
CA GLN A 212 10.17 14.51 1.83
C GLN A 212 9.82 13.46 0.78
N VAL A 213 10.29 12.25 1.03
CA VAL A 213 9.93 11.07 0.26
C VAL A 213 9.45 10.00 1.23
N SER A 214 8.40 9.28 0.86
CA SER A 214 7.83 8.20 1.67
C SER A 214 7.71 6.93 0.86
N VAL A 215 7.99 5.79 1.48
CA VAL A 215 7.94 4.49 0.81
C VAL A 215 6.69 3.73 1.26
N PHE A 216 5.91 3.26 0.29
CA PHE A 216 4.73 2.44 0.50
C PHE A 216 4.95 1.09 -0.17
N GLY A 217 4.92 0.02 0.63
CA GLY A 217 5.01 -1.35 0.16
C GLY A 217 3.90 -2.22 0.74
N HIS A 218 3.84 -3.48 0.31
CA HIS A 218 2.90 -4.44 0.89
C HIS A 218 3.58 -5.30 1.96
N ILE A 219 4.56 -6.12 1.57
CA ILE A 219 5.30 -7.01 2.47
C ILE A 219 6.31 -6.17 3.28
N PRO A 220 6.36 -6.32 4.62
CA PRO A 220 7.27 -5.55 5.45
C PRO A 220 8.74 -5.89 5.15
N PHE A 221 9.61 -4.88 5.19
CA PHE A 221 11.06 -5.09 5.22
C PHE A 221 11.48 -5.78 6.52
N ALA A 222 12.63 -6.45 6.52
CA ALA A 222 13.19 -7.12 7.70
C ALA A 222 13.34 -6.20 8.92
N GLN A 223 13.56 -4.90 8.68
CA GLN A 223 13.67 -3.88 9.73
C GLN A 223 12.39 -3.70 10.55
N TYR A 224 11.22 -4.03 10.03
CA TYR A 224 10.01 -4.03 10.87
C TYR A 224 10.13 -5.03 12.00
N GLN A 225 10.69 -6.23 11.73
CA GLN A 225 10.92 -7.22 12.77
C GLN A 225 12.06 -6.79 13.69
N ALA A 226 13.22 -6.39 13.15
CA ALA A 226 14.37 -5.98 13.95
C ALA A 226 14.01 -4.84 14.92
N ALA A 227 13.29 -3.83 14.42
CA ALA A 227 12.88 -2.69 15.23
C ALA A 227 11.84 -3.06 16.29
N TYR A 228 10.90 -3.95 15.98
CA TYR A 228 9.94 -4.44 16.96
C TYR A 228 10.65 -5.20 18.09
N ASP A 229 11.54 -6.13 17.74
CA ASP A 229 12.29 -6.96 18.68
C ASP A 229 13.17 -6.12 19.62
N GLU A 230 13.71 -4.99 19.14
CA GLU A 230 14.48 -4.05 19.95
C GLU A 230 13.59 -3.16 20.83
N ALA A 231 12.52 -2.61 20.26
CA ALA A 231 11.64 -1.63 20.92
C ALA A 231 10.68 -2.25 21.93
N TRP A 232 10.28 -3.50 21.75
CA TRP A 232 9.27 -4.16 22.56
C TRP A 232 9.87 -4.98 23.70
N ASP A 233 9.58 -4.60 24.95
CA ASP A 233 9.98 -5.40 26.11
C ASP A 233 8.91 -6.46 26.43
N GLU A 234 9.21 -7.70 26.07
CA GLU A 234 8.34 -8.86 26.31
C GLU A 234 8.03 -9.13 27.79
N LYS A 235 8.92 -8.76 28.72
CA LYS A 235 8.71 -8.97 30.16
C LYS A 235 7.74 -7.96 30.73
N SER A 236 7.96 -6.67 30.43
CA SER A 236 7.10 -5.60 30.93
C SER A 236 5.85 -5.37 30.08
N LYS A 237 5.80 -5.97 28.88
CA LYS A 237 4.74 -5.79 27.87
C LYS A 237 4.54 -4.30 27.53
N LYS A 238 5.64 -3.57 27.40
CA LYS A 238 5.67 -2.13 27.10
C LYS A 238 6.69 -1.82 26.01
N TRP A 239 6.44 -0.73 25.30
CA TRP A 239 7.43 -0.11 24.45
C TRP A 239 8.53 0.55 25.26
N ARG A 240 9.75 0.52 24.73
CA ARG A 240 10.82 1.42 25.10
C ARG A 240 10.52 2.82 24.54
N ASN A 241 10.68 3.85 25.38
CA ASN A 241 10.20 5.21 25.06
C ASN A 241 10.94 5.85 23.89
N GLU A 242 12.22 5.52 23.70
CA GLU A 242 13.11 6.07 22.68
C GLU A 242 12.67 5.78 21.24
N PHE A 243 11.82 4.77 21.03
CA PHE A 243 11.30 4.41 19.71
C PHE A 243 10.04 5.18 19.32
N GLY A 244 9.48 6.03 20.20
CA GLY A 244 8.26 6.81 19.91
C GLY A 244 7.12 5.92 19.41
N ALA A 245 7.00 4.73 20.00
CA ALA A 245 6.21 3.62 19.46
C ALA A 245 4.75 3.65 19.94
N SER A 246 3.85 3.19 19.06
CA SER A 246 2.42 3.02 19.30
C SER A 246 1.93 1.72 18.66
N GLY A 247 0.71 1.28 18.96
CA GLY A 247 0.17 -0.01 18.49
C GLY A 247 0.95 -1.20 19.05
N ARG A 248 0.82 -2.39 18.43
CA ARG A 248 1.56 -3.65 18.74
C ARG A 248 1.60 -4.57 17.51
N ALA A 249 2.47 -5.58 17.56
CA ALA A 249 2.37 -6.74 16.68
C ALA A 249 1.43 -7.76 17.33
N PHE A 250 0.32 -8.07 16.66
CA PHE A 250 -0.66 -9.05 17.09
C PHE A 250 -0.51 -10.38 16.35
N GLU A 251 0.27 -10.38 15.27
CA GLU A 251 0.72 -11.58 14.60
C GLU A 251 2.21 -11.47 14.25
N ARG A 252 2.79 -12.60 13.83
CA ARG A 252 4.19 -12.66 13.43
C ARG A 252 4.42 -11.76 12.22
N ILE A 253 5.44 -10.92 12.29
CA ILE A 253 5.91 -10.12 11.15
C ILE A 253 6.51 -11.06 10.08
N CYS A 254 5.91 -11.09 8.90
CA CYS A 254 6.21 -11.98 7.78
C CYS A 254 6.96 -11.24 6.66
N CYS A 255 8.06 -10.59 7.02
CA CYS A 255 9.09 -10.22 6.04
C CYS A 255 9.63 -11.47 5.32
N HIS A 256 10.23 -11.29 4.16
CA HIS A 256 10.89 -12.38 3.41
C HIS A 256 11.97 -13.06 4.25
N ARG A 257 12.08 -14.39 4.13
CA ARG A 257 12.96 -15.22 4.98
C ARG A 257 13.86 -16.15 4.19
N ASN A 258 15.07 -16.35 4.71
CA ASN A 258 15.98 -17.40 4.27
C ASN A 258 15.40 -18.79 4.59
N GLN A 259 16.02 -19.84 4.05
CA GLN A 259 15.63 -21.23 4.32
C GLN A 259 15.70 -21.59 5.81
N ASP A 260 16.58 -20.94 6.58
CA ASP A 260 16.71 -21.12 8.04
C ASP A 260 15.66 -20.32 8.86
N GLY A 261 14.80 -19.55 8.19
CA GLY A 261 13.76 -18.72 8.80
C GLY A 261 14.23 -17.33 9.25
N SER A 262 15.51 -16.98 9.09
CA SER A 262 16.00 -15.62 9.38
C SER A 262 15.45 -14.60 8.36
N PRO A 263 15.14 -13.35 8.77
CA PRO A 263 14.77 -12.29 7.83
C PRO A 263 15.84 -12.06 6.77
N ILE A 264 15.43 -11.82 5.51
CA ILE A 264 16.35 -11.47 4.42
C ILE A 264 16.57 -9.96 4.40
N GLU A 265 17.83 -9.56 4.41
CA GLU A 265 18.25 -8.17 4.27
C GLU A 265 18.62 -7.85 2.81
N PHE A 266 17.70 -7.21 2.09
CA PHE A 266 17.91 -6.80 0.69
C PHE A 266 18.67 -5.48 0.53
N GLY A 267 18.90 -4.74 1.63
CA GLY A 267 19.59 -3.44 1.62
C GLY A 267 18.72 -2.23 1.25
N TYR A 268 17.39 -2.38 1.17
CA TYR A 268 16.48 -1.24 0.97
C TYR A 268 16.62 -0.20 2.09
N PHE A 269 16.76 -0.65 3.33
CA PHE A 269 16.86 0.25 4.46
C PHE A 269 18.16 1.05 4.48
N ASP A 270 19.24 0.52 3.92
CA ASP A 270 20.49 1.29 3.75
C ASP A 270 20.31 2.42 2.74
N VAL A 271 19.56 2.18 1.65
CA VAL A 271 19.19 3.22 0.69
C VAL A 271 18.34 4.30 1.36
N ILE A 272 17.34 3.87 2.14
CA ILE A 272 16.43 4.77 2.88
C ILE A 272 17.22 5.66 3.83
N LYS A 273 18.10 5.09 4.66
CA LYS A 273 18.94 5.86 5.59
C LYS A 273 19.88 6.82 4.87
N LYS A 274 20.54 6.36 3.80
CA LYS A 274 21.51 7.16 3.05
C LYS A 274 20.87 8.35 2.34
N ALA A 275 19.60 8.26 1.97
CA ALA A 275 18.90 9.34 1.29
C ALA A 275 18.65 10.57 2.17
N GLU A 276 18.54 10.39 3.50
CA GLU A 276 18.29 11.42 4.52
C GLU A 276 16.95 12.19 4.40
N ASN A 277 16.21 12.03 3.29
CA ASN A 277 14.90 12.61 3.06
C ASN A 277 13.78 11.55 2.96
N ILE A 278 14.02 10.32 3.42
CA ILE A 278 13.00 9.26 3.52
C ILE A 278 12.63 8.96 4.99
N PRO A 279 11.86 9.83 5.67
CA PRO A 279 11.53 9.65 7.08
C PRO A 279 10.43 8.60 7.34
N PHE A 280 9.64 8.21 6.33
CA PHE A 280 8.48 7.35 6.53
C PHE A 280 8.45 6.14 5.59
N VAL A 281 8.14 4.98 6.15
CA VAL A 281 7.84 3.74 5.43
C VAL A 281 6.53 3.18 5.94
N PHE A 282 5.62 2.85 5.03
CA PHE A 282 4.34 2.24 5.32
C PHE A 282 4.25 0.84 4.67
N CYS A 283 3.69 -0.12 5.39
CA CYS A 283 3.39 -1.45 4.85
C CYS A 283 2.00 -1.95 5.24
N GLY A 284 1.58 -3.05 4.62
CA GLY A 284 0.32 -3.76 4.84
C GLY A 284 0.58 -5.19 5.30
N HIS A 285 -0.02 -6.16 4.60
CA HIS A 285 0.22 -7.61 4.69
C HIS A 285 -0.26 -8.29 5.98
N GLU A 286 0.20 -7.82 7.14
CA GLU A 286 -0.32 -8.29 8.42
C GLU A 286 -1.66 -7.63 8.75
N HIS A 287 -2.68 -8.46 8.95
CA HIS A 287 -4.07 -8.07 9.11
C HIS A 287 -4.43 -7.48 10.48
N MET A 288 -3.58 -7.69 11.47
CA MET A 288 -3.79 -7.30 12.87
C MET A 288 -2.65 -6.45 13.42
N ASN A 289 -1.49 -6.41 12.76
CA ASN A 289 -0.41 -5.51 13.16
C ASN A 289 -0.82 -4.06 12.89
N ASN A 290 -0.60 -3.20 13.88
CA ASN A 290 -0.98 -1.79 13.80
C ASN A 290 0.08 -0.86 14.40
N PHE A 291 1.28 -1.39 14.65
CA PHE A 291 2.31 -0.59 15.31
C PHE A 291 2.95 0.42 14.38
N SER A 292 3.49 1.46 14.99
CA SER A 292 4.40 2.40 14.37
C SER A 292 5.49 2.76 15.36
N LEU A 293 6.71 2.88 14.89
CA LEU A 293 7.88 3.19 15.70
C LEU A 293 8.98 3.83 14.85
N VAL A 294 9.92 4.51 15.50
CA VAL A 294 11.12 5.08 14.86
C VAL A 294 12.29 4.12 15.07
N TYR A 295 12.94 3.74 13.97
CA TYR A 295 14.12 2.90 13.94
C TYR A 295 15.19 3.56 13.08
N ASP A 296 16.39 3.81 13.62
CA ASP A 296 17.47 4.54 12.93
C ASP A 296 17.01 5.84 12.24
N GLY A 297 16.13 6.60 12.89
CA GLY A 297 15.61 7.87 12.35
C GLY A 297 14.50 7.74 11.30
N VAL A 298 14.10 6.52 10.94
CA VAL A 298 13.01 6.23 9.99
C VAL A 298 11.80 5.70 10.75
N ARG A 299 10.62 6.25 10.48
CA ARG A 299 9.37 5.75 11.06
C ARG A 299 8.76 4.65 10.19
N LEU A 300 8.66 3.46 10.77
CA LEU A 300 8.06 2.27 10.17
C LEU A 300 6.62 2.13 10.68
N THR A 301 5.64 2.00 9.79
CA THR A 301 4.21 2.02 10.16
C THR A 301 3.42 0.92 9.43
N TYR A 302 2.71 0.10 10.19
CA TYR A 302 1.68 -0.79 9.65
C TYR A 302 0.39 -0.03 9.36
N THR A 303 -0.16 -0.25 8.18
CA THR A 303 -1.45 0.28 7.73
C THR A 303 -2.58 -0.60 8.24
N LEU A 304 -3.69 -0.01 8.69
CA LEU A 304 -4.85 -0.80 9.10
C LEU A 304 -5.55 -1.49 7.93
N LYS A 305 -5.82 -2.78 8.11
CA LYS A 305 -6.65 -3.59 7.20
C LYS A 305 -8.08 -3.06 7.09
N VAL A 306 -8.63 -3.07 5.88
CA VAL A 306 -10.07 -2.89 5.66
C VAL A 306 -10.81 -4.22 5.51
N GLY A 307 -12.00 -4.28 6.11
CA GLY A 307 -12.90 -5.42 5.98
C GLY A 307 -12.55 -6.58 6.90
N LYS A 308 -13.13 -7.74 6.59
CA LYS A 308 -13.00 -8.98 7.39
C LYS A 308 -12.48 -10.16 6.56
N GLY A 309 -11.98 -9.89 5.36
CA GLY A 309 -11.51 -10.91 4.42
C GLY A 309 -10.17 -11.53 4.83
N SER A 310 -10.01 -12.83 4.56
CA SER A 310 -8.76 -13.61 4.70
C SER A 310 -8.05 -13.50 6.07
N GLY A 311 -8.74 -13.78 7.17
CA GLY A 311 -8.15 -13.67 8.50
C GLY A 311 -8.38 -12.28 9.09
N TYR A 312 -9.23 -12.23 10.11
CA TYR A 312 -9.68 -10.99 10.72
C TYR A 312 -10.02 -11.23 12.18
N GLN A 313 -9.59 -10.30 13.03
CA GLN A 313 -10.02 -10.21 14.41
C GLN A 313 -10.83 -8.93 14.64
N SER A 314 -11.91 -9.05 15.41
CA SER A 314 -12.67 -7.86 15.85
C SER A 314 -11.73 -6.92 16.58
N GLY A 315 -11.66 -5.66 16.16
CA GLY A 315 -10.63 -4.74 16.65
C GLY A 315 -9.95 -3.97 15.54
N PHE A 316 -9.66 -4.64 14.43
CA PHE A 316 -8.59 -4.26 13.51
C PHE A 316 -9.07 -3.74 12.15
N ASN A 317 -10.38 -3.52 12.00
CA ASN A 317 -10.96 -2.99 10.77
C ASN A 317 -10.85 -1.46 10.76
N GLY A 318 -10.18 -0.89 9.77
CA GLY A 318 -9.97 0.55 9.69
C GLY A 318 -9.17 0.98 8.47
N GLY A 319 -8.60 2.16 8.54
CA GLY A 319 -7.61 2.67 7.59
C GLY A 319 -6.68 3.64 8.31
N THR A 320 -5.55 3.96 7.69
CA THR A 320 -4.57 4.91 8.23
C THR A 320 -4.68 6.22 7.46
N VAL A 321 -4.91 7.32 8.18
CA VAL A 321 -5.02 8.66 7.60
C VAL A 321 -3.70 9.37 7.78
N ILE A 322 -3.13 9.84 6.68
CA ILE A 322 -1.84 10.53 6.64
C ILE A 322 -2.11 11.98 6.22
N THR A 323 -1.57 12.92 6.99
CA THR A 323 -1.73 14.37 6.76
C THR A 323 -0.41 14.93 6.20
N VAL A 324 -0.45 15.49 4.99
CA VAL A 324 0.69 16.13 4.31
C VAL A 324 0.53 17.65 4.42
N GLY A 325 1.48 18.28 5.11
CA GLY A 325 1.60 19.74 5.22
C GLY A 325 2.54 20.32 4.16
N SER A 326 2.95 21.59 4.28
CA SER A 326 3.86 22.25 3.32
C SER A 326 5.34 21.80 3.38
N SER A 327 5.65 20.88 4.30
CA SER A 327 6.99 20.30 4.54
C SER A 327 6.97 18.77 4.55
N GLY A 328 6.03 18.16 3.80
CA GLY A 328 5.82 16.72 3.74
C GLY A 328 4.86 16.19 4.80
N ILE A 329 4.87 14.87 5.04
CA ILE A 329 4.02 14.22 6.05
C ILE A 329 4.28 14.78 7.45
N GLN A 330 3.20 15.20 8.13
CA GLN A 330 3.25 15.78 9.48
C GLN A 330 2.63 14.90 10.56
N ARG A 331 1.67 14.05 10.17
CA ARG A 331 0.90 13.23 11.11
C ARG A 331 0.35 11.98 10.42
N ALA A 332 0.27 10.88 11.16
CA ALA A 332 -0.57 9.75 10.78
C ALA A 332 -1.48 9.29 11.93
N GLU A 333 -2.69 8.85 11.59
CA GLU A 333 -3.70 8.39 12.54
C GLU A 333 -4.38 7.10 12.07
N HIS A 334 -4.53 6.15 12.97
CA HIS A 334 -5.33 4.95 12.75
C HIS A 334 -6.80 5.23 13.00
N ARG A 335 -7.64 5.03 11.97
CA ARG A 335 -9.10 5.20 12.02
C ARG A 335 -9.79 3.84 12.02
N TYR A 336 -10.13 3.37 13.21
CA TYR A 336 -10.84 2.10 13.40
C TYR A 336 -12.35 2.26 13.23
N ILE A 337 -12.97 1.26 12.63
CA ILE A 337 -14.41 1.16 12.39
C ILE A 337 -14.97 -0.03 13.17
N HIS A 338 -15.75 0.26 14.22
CA HIS A 338 -16.42 -0.73 15.08
C HIS A 338 -17.94 -0.56 15.03
N GLY A 339 -18.62 -1.39 14.24
CA GLY A 339 -20.06 -1.31 14.07
C GLY A 339 -20.49 0.09 13.62
N PHE A 340 -21.19 0.84 14.49
CA PHE A 340 -21.60 2.22 14.22
C PHE A 340 -20.63 3.29 14.71
N PHE A 341 -19.58 2.92 15.46
CA PHE A 341 -18.62 3.84 16.05
C PHE A 341 -17.32 3.92 15.25
N THR A 342 -16.65 5.07 15.33
CA THR A 342 -15.30 5.28 14.80
C THR A 342 -14.39 5.61 15.97
N LYS A 343 -13.25 4.93 16.10
CA LYS A 343 -12.19 5.26 17.06
C LYS A 343 -10.98 5.77 16.30
N THR A 344 -10.37 6.85 16.78
CA THR A 344 -9.13 7.40 16.20
C THR A 344 -8.02 7.23 17.22
N GLU A 345 -6.88 6.75 16.76
CA GLU A 345 -5.65 6.66 17.56
C GLU A 345 -4.53 7.35 16.78
N SER A 346 -3.83 8.27 17.43
CA SER A 346 -2.64 8.87 16.82
C SER A 346 -1.57 7.80 16.65
N VAL A 347 -0.93 7.80 15.49
CA VAL A 347 0.25 6.98 15.22
C VAL A 347 1.49 7.78 15.61
N PHE A 348 1.58 9.02 15.12
CA PHE A 348 2.55 10.05 15.48
C PHE A 348 2.02 11.45 15.16
#